data_AF-A0A935WAP5-F1
#
_entry.id   AF-A0A935WAP5-F1
#
_cell.length_a   1.000
_cell.length_b   1.000
_cell.length_c   1.000
_cell.angle_alpha   90.00
_cell.angle_beta   90.00
_cell.angle_gamma   90.00
#
_symmetry.space_group_name_H-M   'P 1'
#
loop_
_entity.id
_entity.type
_entity.pdbx_description
1 polymer ?
#
loop_
_entity_poly.entity_id
_entity_poly.type
_entity_poly.pdbx_seq_one_letter_code
_entity_poly.pdbx_strand_id
1 'polypeptide(L)'
;MKTSIKYAIFLFFLISLNTFAQEGDYSKYPGFVNFGDLASLQNDEEVTEILIEEKLLKMVSKFTDDDPELSELVGGLKLIKVNTFAVTQTNSSDLMKRAQAIDKDLMSKKWDRIVKTKSKGNVANVYLKTAGDDDFVGLTVVTVDEGGEAAFVNIVGNINMDALGKLGKKFDIPGLDGIKKEN
;
A
#
# COMPACT_ATOMS: atom_id res chain seq x y z
N MET A 1 45.53 30.67 -36.08
CA MET A 1 44.22 30.10 -35.71
C MET A 1 44.24 28.57 -35.67
N LYS A 2 45.07 27.93 -34.81
CA LYS A 2 45.17 26.45 -34.72
C LYS A 2 45.32 25.90 -33.29
N THR A 3 44.90 26.66 -32.28
CA THR A 3 45.10 26.27 -30.86
C THR A 3 43.83 26.27 -30.01
N SER A 4 42.67 26.65 -30.55
CA SER A 4 41.42 26.77 -29.77
C SER A 4 40.57 25.49 -29.73
N ILE A 5 40.90 24.45 -30.50
CA ILE A 5 40.04 23.26 -30.70
C ILE A 5 40.33 22.14 -29.68
N LYS A 6 41.46 22.17 -28.96
CA LYS A 6 41.86 21.05 -28.08
C LYS A 6 41.20 21.07 -26.69
N TYR A 7 40.60 22.19 -26.27
CA TYR A 7 39.96 22.29 -24.94
C TYR A 7 38.44 22.07 -24.97
N ALA A 8 37.80 22.06 -26.15
CA ALA A 8 36.37 21.81 -26.26
C ALA A 8 36.00 20.32 -26.06
N ILE A 9 36.96 19.41 -26.22
CA ILE A 9 36.72 17.96 -26.12
C ILE A 9 36.96 17.43 -24.69
N PHE A 10 37.63 18.20 -23.82
CA PHE A 10 37.91 17.78 -22.44
C PHE A 10 36.82 18.19 -21.43
N LEU A 11 35.80 18.95 -21.86
CA LEU A 11 34.68 19.40 -21.02
C LEU A 11 33.36 18.65 -21.30
N PHE A 12 33.45 17.43 -21.85
CA PHE A 12 32.27 16.58 -22.10
C PHE A 12 32.41 15.20 -21.45
N PHE A 13 33.07 15.15 -20.28
CA PHE A 13 33.23 13.94 -19.47
C PHE A 13 32.65 14.08 -18.07
N LEU A 14 31.62 14.90 -17.89
CA LEU A 14 30.90 14.94 -16.63
C LEU A 14 29.40 15.04 -16.87
N ILE A 15 28.71 14.05 -16.31
CA ILE A 15 27.27 14.00 -16.06
C ILE A 15 26.45 13.42 -17.23
N SER A 16 26.80 12.20 -17.65
CA SER A 16 25.76 11.20 -17.90
C SER A 16 25.12 10.84 -16.56
N LEU A 17 24.22 11.70 -16.07
CA LEU A 17 23.26 11.32 -15.05
C LEU A 17 22.44 10.18 -15.66
N ASN A 18 22.78 8.96 -15.28
CA ASN A 18 21.83 7.88 -15.33
C ASN A 18 20.63 8.36 -14.51
N THR A 19 19.60 8.86 -15.20
CA THR A 19 18.26 8.96 -14.65
C THR A 19 17.78 7.52 -14.47
N PHE A 20 18.33 6.83 -13.48
CA PHE A 20 17.60 5.75 -12.85
C PHE A 20 16.32 6.41 -12.39
N ALA A 21 15.19 5.96 -12.96
CA ALA A 21 13.90 6.20 -12.37
C ALA A 21 14.03 5.77 -10.91
N GLN A 22 14.15 6.74 -10.00
CA GLN A 22 14.19 6.47 -8.58
C GLN A 22 12.79 5.94 -8.25
N GLU A 23 12.67 4.62 -8.20
CA GLU A 23 11.57 3.95 -7.52
C GLU A 23 11.51 4.53 -6.10
N GLY A 24 10.31 4.89 -5.65
CA GLY A 24 10.17 5.53 -4.35
C GLY A 24 10.60 4.54 -3.26
N ASP A 25 11.62 4.89 -2.46
CA ASP A 25 11.88 4.14 -1.23
C ASP A 25 10.82 4.52 -0.19
N TYR A 26 9.81 3.66 -0.07
CA TYR A 26 8.73 3.81 0.91
C TYR A 26 9.02 3.11 2.25
N SER A 27 10.11 2.34 2.37
CA SER A 27 10.43 1.54 3.57
C SER A 27 10.64 2.39 4.82
N LYS A 28 10.97 3.67 4.65
CA LYS A 28 11.12 4.68 5.70
C LYS A 28 9.80 5.17 6.31
N TYR A 29 8.67 4.96 5.65
CA TYR A 29 7.39 5.47 6.14
C TYR A 29 6.82 4.53 7.21
N PRO A 30 6.31 5.04 8.35
CA PRO A 30 5.80 4.20 9.43
C PRO A 30 4.64 3.27 9.02
N GLY A 31 3.84 3.68 8.02
CA GLY A 31 2.74 2.89 7.48
C GLY A 31 3.15 1.83 6.45
N PHE A 32 4.43 1.74 6.09
CA PHE A 32 4.89 0.75 5.12
C PHE A 32 4.93 -0.65 5.74
N VAL A 33 4.39 -1.63 5.03
CA VAL A 33 4.42 -3.04 5.41
C VAL A 33 5.14 -3.85 4.34
N ASN A 34 6.24 -4.48 4.74
CA ASN A 34 6.87 -5.49 3.89
C ASN A 34 6.11 -6.80 4.06
N PHE A 35 5.25 -7.12 3.11
CA PHE A 35 4.58 -8.41 3.12
C PHE A 35 5.51 -9.57 2.90
N GLY A 36 6.77 -9.37 2.52
CA GLY A 36 7.75 -10.38 2.10
C GLY A 36 7.59 -10.79 0.63
N ASP A 37 8.29 -11.83 0.21
CA ASP A 37 8.11 -12.43 -1.11
C ASP A 37 6.77 -13.18 -1.17
N LEU A 38 5.76 -12.54 -1.77
CA LEU A 38 4.45 -13.15 -2.03
C LEU A 38 4.45 -13.93 -3.35
N ALA A 39 5.46 -13.70 -4.22
CA ALA A 39 5.54 -14.35 -5.52
C ALA A 39 5.86 -15.85 -5.37
N SER A 40 6.68 -16.22 -4.39
CA SER A 40 6.90 -17.63 -4.05
C SER A 40 5.68 -18.36 -3.50
N LEU A 41 4.60 -17.65 -3.17
CA LEU A 41 3.33 -18.24 -2.71
C LEU A 41 2.30 -18.37 -3.83
N GLN A 42 2.66 -17.90 -5.03
CA GLN A 42 1.86 -18.05 -6.23
C GLN A 42 1.94 -19.52 -6.69
N ASN A 43 0.80 -20.08 -7.07
CA ASN A 43 0.79 -21.20 -8.01
C ASN A 43 0.73 -20.63 -9.44
N ASP A 44 0.76 -21.48 -10.47
CA ASP A 44 0.61 -21.11 -11.90
C ASP A 44 -0.76 -20.45 -12.26
N GLU A 45 -1.44 -19.87 -11.27
CA GLU A 45 -2.76 -19.23 -11.35
C GLU A 45 -2.65 -17.70 -11.41
N GLU A 46 -3.81 -17.05 -11.50
CA GLU A 46 -3.96 -15.61 -11.65
C GLU A 46 -3.43 -14.83 -10.44
N VAL A 47 -2.58 -13.85 -10.71
CA VAL A 47 -2.02 -12.93 -9.72
C VAL A 47 -2.31 -11.52 -10.18
N THR A 48 -2.92 -10.73 -9.30
CA THR A 48 -3.04 -9.28 -9.52
C THR A 48 -2.13 -8.54 -8.57
N GLU A 49 -1.18 -7.81 -9.15
CA GLU A 49 -0.36 -6.82 -8.47
C GLU A 49 -0.75 -5.40 -8.89
N ILE A 50 -1.09 -4.58 -7.91
CA ILE A 50 -1.34 -3.15 -8.10
C ILE A 50 -0.34 -2.40 -7.23
N LEU A 51 0.51 -1.60 -7.87
CA LEU A 51 1.46 -0.71 -7.23
C LEU A 51 1.21 0.70 -7.74
N ILE A 52 0.64 1.56 -6.89
CA ILE A 52 0.39 2.96 -7.21
C ILE A 52 1.25 3.82 -6.29
N GLU A 53 2.26 4.43 -6.89
CA GLU A 53 3.23 5.29 -6.21
C GLU A 53 2.73 6.74 -6.07
N GLU A 54 3.36 7.51 -5.17
CA GLU A 54 2.98 8.88 -4.81
C GLU A 54 2.78 9.80 -6.02
N LYS A 55 3.62 9.67 -7.06
CA LYS A 55 3.51 10.52 -8.26
C LYS A 55 2.22 10.26 -9.02
N LEU A 56 1.81 9.00 -9.14
CA LEU A 56 0.57 8.62 -9.81
C LEU A 56 -0.64 8.97 -8.94
N LEU A 57 -0.57 8.75 -7.63
CA LEU A 57 -1.61 9.17 -6.68
C LEU A 57 -1.86 10.69 -6.77
N LYS A 58 -0.81 11.51 -6.76
CA LYS A 58 -0.91 12.97 -6.95
C LYS A 58 -1.41 13.39 -8.33
N MET A 59 -1.21 12.54 -9.34
CA MET A 59 -1.78 12.78 -10.66
C MET A 59 -3.29 12.51 -10.61
N VAL A 60 -3.69 11.35 -10.08
CA VAL A 60 -5.10 10.98 -9.90
C VAL A 60 -5.86 12.02 -9.09
N SER A 61 -5.30 12.53 -7.99
CA SER A 61 -5.97 13.52 -7.14
C SER A 61 -6.29 14.84 -7.86
N LYS A 62 -5.63 15.15 -8.98
CA LYS A 62 -5.89 16.33 -9.82
C LYS A 62 -6.93 16.07 -10.91
N PHE A 63 -7.27 14.81 -11.18
CA PHE A 63 -8.31 14.44 -12.13
C PHE A 63 -9.65 14.15 -11.43
N THR A 64 -9.67 14.14 -10.10
CA THR A 64 -10.85 13.93 -9.26
C THR A 64 -11.40 15.26 -8.73
N ASP A 65 -11.30 16.34 -9.50
CA ASP A 65 -11.76 17.68 -9.09
C ASP A 65 -13.29 17.73 -8.84
N ASP A 66 -14.03 16.79 -9.42
CA ASP A 66 -15.47 16.58 -9.23
C ASP A 66 -15.81 15.76 -7.98
N ASP A 67 -14.81 15.19 -7.30
CA ASP A 67 -14.93 14.43 -6.06
C ASP A 67 -13.89 14.93 -5.02
N PRO A 68 -14.22 16.02 -4.30
CA PRO A 68 -13.31 16.62 -3.33
C PRO A 68 -12.85 15.64 -2.23
N GLU A 69 -13.75 14.76 -1.77
CA GLU A 69 -13.44 13.74 -0.78
C GLU A 69 -12.40 12.73 -1.31
N LEU A 70 -12.56 12.28 -2.55
CA LEU A 70 -11.59 11.39 -3.19
C LEU A 70 -10.26 12.08 -3.44
N SER A 71 -10.28 13.34 -3.90
CA SER A 71 -9.08 14.15 -4.11
C SER A 71 -8.29 14.31 -2.82
N GLU A 72 -8.96 14.65 -1.72
CA GLU A 72 -8.35 14.82 -0.40
C GLU A 72 -7.76 13.50 0.11
N LEU A 73 -8.51 12.39 0.02
CA LEU A 73 -8.02 11.08 0.45
C LEU A 73 -6.79 10.68 -0.35
N VAL A 74 -6.86 10.68 -1.68
CA VAL A 74 -5.79 10.22 -2.57
C VAL A 74 -4.57 11.14 -2.48
N GLY A 75 -4.77 12.45 -2.35
CA GLY A 75 -3.69 13.44 -2.26
C GLY A 75 -2.80 13.28 -1.02
N GLY A 76 -3.31 12.70 0.06
CA GLY A 76 -2.55 12.39 1.27
C GLY A 76 -1.69 11.12 1.18
N LEU A 77 -1.95 10.27 0.18
CA LEU A 77 -1.32 8.95 0.05
C LEU A 77 0.08 9.03 -0.57
N LYS A 78 0.92 8.09 -0.17
CA LYS A 78 2.29 7.86 -0.66
C LYS A 78 2.38 6.58 -1.48
N LEU A 79 1.64 5.55 -1.08
CA LEU A 79 1.70 4.23 -1.69
C LEU A 79 0.36 3.54 -1.53
N ILE A 80 -0.11 2.89 -2.60
CA ILE A 80 -1.09 1.81 -2.52
C ILE A 80 -0.44 0.57 -3.14
N LYS A 81 -0.32 -0.49 -2.35
CA LYS A 81 0.13 -1.80 -2.79
C LYS A 81 -0.97 -2.82 -2.55
N VAL A 82 -1.38 -3.54 -3.58
CA VAL A 82 -2.33 -4.64 -3.50
C VAL A 82 -1.74 -5.86 -4.18
N ASN A 83 -1.73 -6.98 -3.47
CA ASN A 83 -1.43 -8.29 -4.03
C ASN A 83 -2.64 -9.18 -3.77
N THR A 84 -3.18 -9.78 -4.83
CA THR A 84 -4.21 -10.82 -4.71
C THR A 84 -3.79 -12.08 -5.43
N PHE A 85 -4.25 -13.22 -4.93
CA PHE A 85 -4.00 -14.52 -5.51
C PHE A 85 -5.11 -15.50 -5.11
N ALA A 86 -5.38 -16.45 -6.00
CA ALA A 86 -6.28 -17.56 -5.74
C ALA A 86 -5.71 -18.47 -4.64
N VAL A 87 -6.60 -18.94 -3.77
CA VAL A 87 -6.27 -19.83 -2.65
C VAL A 87 -6.67 -21.25 -3.02
N THR A 88 -5.66 -22.07 -3.28
CA THR A 88 -5.80 -23.48 -3.61
C THR A 88 -5.44 -24.36 -2.41
N GLN A 89 -5.72 -25.65 -2.54
CA GLN A 89 -5.28 -26.62 -1.53
C GLN A 89 -3.75 -26.69 -1.38
N THR A 90 -2.98 -26.34 -2.41
CA THR A 90 -1.52 -26.43 -2.38
C THR A 90 -0.86 -25.22 -1.72
N ASN A 91 -1.44 -24.02 -1.82
CA ASN A 91 -0.86 -22.81 -1.23
C ASN A 91 -1.56 -22.32 0.05
N SER A 92 -2.80 -22.77 0.35
CA SER A 92 -3.60 -22.29 1.50
C SER A 92 -2.84 -22.34 2.83
N SER A 93 -2.11 -23.44 3.10
CA SER A 93 -1.32 -23.59 4.33
C SER A 93 -0.23 -22.53 4.46
N ASP A 94 0.46 -22.21 3.36
CA ASP A 94 1.57 -21.26 3.37
C ASP A 94 1.06 -19.81 3.38
N LEU A 95 -0.06 -19.53 2.72
CA LEU A 95 -0.77 -18.25 2.83
C LEU A 95 -1.26 -17.98 4.25
N MET A 96 -1.79 -19.01 4.92
CA MET A 96 -2.19 -18.91 6.33
C MET A 96 -1.01 -18.65 7.25
N LYS A 97 0.11 -19.34 7.07
CA LYS A 97 1.36 -19.07 7.81
C LYS A 97 1.85 -17.66 7.56
N ARG A 98 1.75 -17.18 6.31
CA ARG A 98 2.16 -15.84 5.92
C ARG A 98 1.30 -14.77 6.59
N ALA A 99 -0.01 -14.92 6.56
CA ALA A 99 -0.94 -14.02 7.25
C ALA A 99 -0.65 -13.97 8.77
N GLN A 100 -0.33 -15.10 9.39
CA GLN A 100 0.05 -15.17 10.81
C GLN A 100 1.41 -14.51 11.09
N ALA A 101 2.39 -14.65 10.19
CA ALA A 101 3.68 -13.98 10.32
C ALA A 101 3.52 -12.46 10.24
N ILE A 102 2.70 -11.98 9.31
CA ILE A 102 2.37 -10.54 9.18
C ILE A 102 1.63 -10.04 10.42
N ASP A 103 0.63 -10.76 10.94
CA ASP A 103 -0.05 -10.40 12.19
C ASP A 103 0.96 -10.21 13.33
N LYS A 104 1.88 -11.17 13.53
CA LYS A 104 2.91 -11.06 14.57
C LYS A 104 3.84 -9.86 14.37
N ASP A 105 4.28 -9.61 13.14
CA ASP A 105 5.15 -8.48 12.81
C ASP A 105 4.46 -7.14 13.09
N LEU A 106 3.23 -6.96 12.61
CA LEU A 106 2.47 -5.72 12.79
C LEU A 106 2.15 -5.45 14.27
N MET A 107 1.75 -6.48 15.02
CA MET A 107 1.53 -6.34 16.47
C MET A 107 2.82 -5.94 17.21
N SER A 108 3.98 -6.48 16.80
CA SER A 108 5.28 -6.10 17.39
C SER A 108 5.67 -4.64 17.08
N LYS A 109 5.22 -4.12 15.93
CA LYS A 109 5.44 -2.75 15.46
C LYS A 109 4.38 -1.76 15.93
N LYS A 110 3.53 -2.15 16.89
CA LYS A 110 2.46 -1.31 17.47
C LYS A 110 1.51 -0.77 16.40
N TRP A 111 1.05 -1.65 15.52
CA TRP A 111 -0.13 -1.40 14.71
C TRP A 111 -1.39 -1.75 15.51
N ASP A 112 -2.44 -0.97 15.32
CA ASP A 112 -3.73 -1.20 15.93
C ASP A 112 -4.56 -2.13 15.04
N ARG A 113 -4.88 -3.33 15.54
CA ARG A 113 -5.74 -4.27 14.82
C ARG A 113 -7.21 -3.96 15.13
N ILE A 114 -7.89 -3.32 14.19
CA ILE A 114 -9.28 -2.89 14.33
C ILE A 114 -10.30 -3.95 13.88
N VAL A 115 -9.89 -4.89 13.01
CA VAL A 115 -10.72 -6.03 12.60
C VAL A 115 -9.91 -7.31 12.72
N LYS A 116 -10.55 -8.35 13.27
CA LYS A 116 -10.01 -9.70 13.32
C LYS A 116 -11.13 -10.72 13.15
N THR A 117 -11.07 -11.47 12.06
CA THR A 117 -11.88 -12.66 11.82
C THR A 117 -10.93 -13.84 11.65
N LYS A 118 -11.23 -14.93 12.36
CA LYS A 118 -10.51 -16.19 12.20
C LYS A 118 -11.49 -17.36 12.35
N SER A 119 -11.61 -18.16 11.29
CA SER A 119 -12.32 -19.43 11.29
C SER A 119 -11.47 -20.50 10.62
N LYS A 120 -12.00 -21.72 10.48
CA LYS A 120 -11.29 -22.79 9.77
C LYS A 120 -11.20 -22.41 8.30
N GLY A 121 -9.98 -22.27 7.77
CA GLY A 121 -9.75 -21.92 6.37
C GLY A 121 -9.82 -20.42 6.06
N ASN A 122 -10.30 -19.58 6.98
CA ASN A 122 -10.49 -18.15 6.69
C ASN A 122 -9.85 -17.23 7.75
N VAL A 123 -9.17 -16.19 7.28
CA VAL A 123 -8.58 -15.11 8.08
C VAL A 123 -8.90 -13.78 7.40
N ALA A 124 -9.33 -12.79 8.18
CA ALA A 124 -9.39 -11.41 7.73
C ALA A 124 -8.94 -10.49 8.87
N ASN A 125 -7.90 -9.69 8.62
CA ASN A 125 -7.39 -8.72 9.56
C ASN A 125 -7.27 -7.35 8.90
N VAL A 126 -7.64 -6.31 9.65
CA VAL A 126 -7.43 -4.92 9.26
C VAL A 126 -6.65 -4.21 10.34
N TYR A 127 -5.60 -3.49 9.94
CA TYR A 127 -4.67 -2.81 10.82
C TYR A 127 -4.56 -1.33 10.44
N LEU A 128 -4.42 -0.48 11.45
CA LEU A 128 -4.13 0.95 11.32
C LEU A 128 -2.78 1.27 11.96
N LYS A 129 -2.04 2.18 11.34
CA LYS A 129 -0.84 2.80 11.93
C LYS A 129 -1.12 4.26 12.20
N THR A 130 -0.86 4.66 13.45
CA THR A 130 -0.85 6.06 13.87
C THR A 130 0.58 6.58 14.00
N ALA A 131 0.77 7.88 13.76
CA ALA A 131 1.97 8.63 14.12
C ALA A 131 1.56 9.86 14.93
N GLY A 132 2.05 9.99 16.16
CA GLY A 132 1.56 11.03 17.08
C GLY A 132 0.12 10.76 17.54
N ASP A 133 -0.54 11.79 18.03
CA ASP A 133 -1.81 11.63 18.73
C ASP A 133 -3.01 11.42 17.80
N ASP A 134 -2.92 11.72 16.49
CA ASP A 134 -4.09 11.69 15.61
C ASP A 134 -3.85 11.43 14.11
N ASP A 135 -2.61 11.28 13.64
CA ASP A 135 -2.36 11.07 12.22
C ASP A 135 -2.37 9.58 11.87
N PHE A 136 -3.36 9.15 11.07
CA PHE A 136 -3.36 7.82 10.47
C PHE A 136 -2.40 7.79 9.28
N VAL A 137 -1.30 7.07 9.44
CA VAL A 137 -0.19 7.04 8.48
C VAL A 137 -0.10 5.74 7.67
N GLY A 138 -0.94 4.76 7.99
CA GLY A 138 -0.99 3.49 7.30
C GLY A 138 -2.27 2.69 7.56
N LEU A 139 -2.70 1.96 6.54
CA LEU A 139 -3.79 0.97 6.58
C LEU A 139 -3.29 -0.31 5.93
N THR A 140 -3.53 -1.44 6.57
CA THR A 140 -3.19 -2.75 6.01
C THR A 140 -4.36 -3.72 6.16
N VAL A 141 -4.66 -4.43 5.07
CA VAL A 141 -5.66 -5.49 5.03
C VAL A 141 -4.97 -6.79 4.65
N VAL A 142 -5.24 -7.85 5.39
CA VAL A 142 -4.76 -9.20 5.09
C VAL A 142 -5.95 -10.16 5.17
N THR A 143 -6.32 -10.75 4.03
CA THR A 143 -7.34 -11.78 3.95
C THR A 143 -6.76 -13.06 3.33
N VAL A 144 -7.28 -14.20 3.79
CA VAL A 144 -7.09 -15.50 3.17
C VAL A 144 -8.40 -16.25 3.33
N ASP A 145 -9.01 -16.66 2.22
CA ASP A 145 -10.25 -17.44 2.19
C ASP A 145 -10.01 -18.75 1.42
N GLU A 146 -10.14 -19.90 2.09
CA GLU A 146 -9.83 -21.20 1.48
C GLU A 146 -10.84 -21.54 0.37
N GLY A 147 -10.35 -21.73 -0.87
CA GLY A 147 -11.21 -21.91 -2.05
C GLY A 147 -11.72 -20.59 -2.65
N GLY A 148 -11.28 -19.45 -2.11
CA GLY A 148 -11.52 -18.11 -2.65
C GLY A 148 -10.20 -17.42 -2.98
N GLU A 149 -10.05 -16.19 -2.51
CA GLU A 149 -8.87 -15.35 -2.74
C GLU A 149 -8.21 -14.95 -1.43
N ALA A 150 -6.94 -14.60 -1.54
CA ALA A 150 -6.20 -13.95 -0.48
C ALA A 150 -5.73 -12.58 -0.98
N ALA A 151 -5.89 -11.56 -0.14
CA ALA A 151 -5.57 -10.18 -0.46
C ALA A 151 -4.64 -9.57 0.59
N PHE A 152 -3.60 -8.90 0.12
CA PHE A 152 -2.60 -8.20 0.92
C PHE A 152 -2.55 -6.77 0.43
N VAL A 153 -3.15 -5.87 1.21
CA VAL A 153 -3.27 -4.46 0.88
C VAL A 153 -2.46 -3.65 1.86
N ASN A 154 -1.61 -2.74 1.37
CA ASN A 154 -0.94 -1.73 2.17
C ASN A 154 -1.13 -0.36 1.55
N ILE A 155 -1.76 0.53 2.31
CA ILE A 155 -1.90 1.95 2.00
C ILE A 155 -1.00 2.71 2.96
N VAL A 156 -0.14 3.57 2.43
CA VAL A 156 0.84 4.36 3.18
C VAL A 156 0.62 5.82 2.87
N GLY A 157 0.70 6.69 3.87
CA GLY A 157 0.55 8.13 3.73
C GLY A 157 -0.44 8.69 4.73
N ASN A 158 -0.73 9.98 4.66
CA ASN A 158 -1.72 10.60 5.53
C ASN A 158 -3.12 10.19 5.05
N ILE A 159 -3.79 9.34 5.82
CA ILE A 159 -5.12 8.83 5.48
C ILE A 159 -6.14 9.68 6.23
N ASN A 160 -6.82 10.57 5.51
CA ASN A 160 -7.91 11.35 6.08
C ASN A 160 -9.12 10.42 6.36
N MET A 161 -9.37 10.13 7.64
CA MET A 161 -10.46 9.27 8.08
C MET A 161 -11.85 9.87 7.84
N ASP A 162 -11.98 11.19 7.92
CA ASP A 162 -13.25 11.87 7.65
C ASP A 162 -13.62 11.75 6.17
N ALA A 163 -12.64 11.94 5.28
CA ALA A 163 -12.79 11.72 3.84
C ALA A 163 -13.12 10.25 3.54
N LEU A 164 -12.42 9.30 4.18
CA LEU A 164 -12.68 7.87 4.03
C LEU A 164 -14.11 7.49 4.48
N GLY A 165 -14.58 8.02 5.61
CA GLY A 165 -15.94 7.78 6.11
C GLY A 165 -17.03 8.34 5.20
N LYS A 166 -16.80 9.51 4.59
CA LYS A 166 -17.70 10.08 3.57
C LYS A 166 -17.74 9.22 2.30
N LEU A 167 -16.58 8.75 1.83
CA LEU A 167 -16.50 7.86 0.67
C LEU A 167 -17.19 6.52 0.95
N GLY A 168 -17.00 5.94 2.14
CA GLY A 168 -17.68 4.71 2.56
C GLY A 168 -19.20 4.80 2.42
N LYS A 169 -19.78 5.94 2.82
CA LYS A 169 -21.22 6.22 2.67
C LYS A 169 -21.65 6.42 1.22
N LYS A 170 -20.82 7.08 0.42
CA LYS A 170 -21.09 7.33 -1.01
C LYS A 170 -21.15 6.02 -1.80
N PHE A 171 -20.32 5.04 -1.45
CA PHE A 171 -20.21 3.75 -2.12
C PHE A 171 -20.99 2.61 -1.41
N ASP A 172 -21.82 2.95 -0.41
CA ASP A 172 -22.62 1.99 0.37
C ASP A 172 -21.79 0.80 0.89
N ILE A 173 -20.60 1.08 1.43
CA ILE A 173 -19.69 0.06 1.95
C ILE A 173 -20.11 -0.27 3.40
N PRO A 174 -20.61 -1.50 3.68
CA PRO A 174 -21.10 -1.84 5.02
C PRO A 174 -19.98 -1.76 6.08
N GLY A 175 -20.26 -1.13 7.22
CA GLY A 175 -19.37 -1.12 8.38
C GLY A 175 -18.43 0.09 8.52
N LEU A 176 -18.42 1.03 7.56
CA LEU A 176 -17.65 2.29 7.67
C LEU A 176 -18.44 3.43 8.35
N ASP A 177 -19.73 3.24 8.61
CA ASP A 177 -20.60 4.23 9.27
C ASP A 177 -20.20 4.54 10.71
N GLY A 178 -19.48 3.62 11.36
CA GLY A 178 -19.03 3.71 12.75
C GLY A 178 -17.67 4.38 12.95
N ILE A 179 -16.96 4.76 11.88
CA ILE A 179 -15.69 5.50 11.99
C ILE A 179 -16.02 6.98 12.20
N LYS A 180 -16.56 7.31 13.37
CA LYS A 180 -16.60 8.67 13.89
C LYS A 180 -15.87 8.67 15.22
N LYS A 181 -14.96 9.62 15.42
CA LYS A 181 -14.38 9.91 16.72
C LYS A 181 -15.52 10.11 17.73
N GLU A 182 -15.58 9.27 18.77
CA GLU A 182 -16.21 9.66 20.02
C GLU A 182 -15.31 10.73 20.63
N ASN A 183 -15.90 11.90 20.95
CA ASN A 183 -15.21 13.02 21.60
C ASN A 183 -14.79 12.65 23.02
#